data_AF-A0A915HK57-F1
#
_entry.id   AF-A0A915HK57-F1
#
_cell.length_a   1.000
_cell.length_b   1.000
_cell.length_c   1.000
_cell.angle_alpha   90.00
_cell.angle_beta   90.00
_cell.angle_gamma   90.00
#
_symmetry.space_group_name_H-M   'P 1'
#
loop_
_entity.id
_entity.type
_entity.pdbx_description
1 polymer ?
#
loop_
_entity_poly.entity_id
_entity_poly.type
_entity_poly.pdbx_seq_one_letter_code
_entity_poly.pdbx_strand_id
1 'polypeptide(L)'
;MLPIFRKWRRKLFVPFMIFITFLSIWMLMTMFLLELQEQFFQNGGQQPPNDISQSDYEYLKNRVQVVVGHYNGNLPKDENKKKNLSQETINENNYNPFPGFGEKGKAVRLNGEDEIKSKDLFQINQFNLVASDRIALNRTLLDARKKACQFLQSPLEKFAMQQSVPVHIVRSKKRVGLIRARLLGAERGEGKVLTFLDSHCECTEGWLEPLLSRISEDRTVAVCPIIDVINDRTFAYNKGIELFRGGFNWNLQFRWYSVSPKEIARRGRDSTAPIR
;
A
#
# COMPACT_ATOMS: atom_id res chain seq x y z
N MET A 1 -16.20 28.41 68.67
CA MET A 1 -16.13 27.28 67.73
C MET A 1 -15.54 27.69 66.36
N LEU A 2 -14.36 28.33 66.28
CA LEU A 2 -13.90 28.98 65.02
C LEU A 2 -12.37 29.22 64.75
N PRO A 3 -11.37 28.49 65.32
CA PRO A 3 -9.97 28.59 64.82
C PRO A 3 -9.47 27.39 63.98
N ILE A 4 -10.07 26.20 64.11
CA ILE A 4 -9.56 24.96 63.47
C ILE A 4 -9.95 24.89 61.98
N PHE A 5 -11.16 25.31 61.62
CA PHE A 5 -11.66 25.29 60.24
C PHE A 5 -10.88 26.21 59.29
N ARG A 6 -10.30 27.31 59.79
CA ARG A 6 -9.57 28.29 58.97
C ARG A 6 -8.16 27.81 58.57
N LYS A 7 -7.54 26.95 59.37
CA LYS A 7 -6.22 26.34 59.09
C LYS A 7 -6.33 25.16 58.11
N TRP A 8 -7.43 24.40 58.18
CA TRP A 8 -7.73 23.30 57.26
C TRP A 8 -8.07 23.78 55.84
N ARG A 9 -8.83 24.87 55.72
CA ARG A 9 -9.17 25.47 54.42
C ARG A 9 -7.93 25.87 53.62
N ARG A 10 -6.89 26.43 54.26
CA ARG A 10 -5.61 26.78 53.59
C ARG A 10 -4.77 25.56 53.21
N LYS A 11 -4.81 24.46 53.98
CA LYS A 11 -4.03 23.24 53.70
C LYS A 11 -4.54 22.45 52.49
N LEU A 12 -5.84 22.49 52.19
CA LEU A 12 -6.40 21.89 50.97
C LEU A 12 -6.47 22.86 49.79
N PHE A 13 -6.59 24.16 50.03
CA PHE A 13 -6.78 25.14 48.95
C PHE A 13 -5.55 25.31 48.05
N VAL A 14 -4.34 25.27 48.63
CA VAL A 14 -3.08 25.35 47.85
C VAL A 14 -2.91 24.14 46.93
N PRO A 15 -3.00 22.87 47.39
CA PRO A 15 -2.91 21.73 46.48
C PRO A 15 -4.08 21.66 45.49
N PHE A 16 -5.27 22.13 45.85
CA PHE A 16 -6.41 22.23 44.93
C PHE A 16 -6.15 23.26 43.81
N MET A 17 -5.58 24.42 44.12
CA MET A 17 -5.21 25.41 43.12
C MET A 17 -4.07 24.90 42.21
N ILE A 18 -3.08 24.20 42.77
CA ILE A 18 -2.01 23.56 41.98
C ILE A 18 -2.59 22.48 41.05
N PHE A 19 -3.57 21.72 41.51
CA PHE A 19 -4.26 20.73 40.68
C PHE A 19 -5.03 21.38 39.53
N ILE A 20 -5.75 22.48 39.78
CA ILE A 20 -6.46 23.23 38.73
C ILE A 20 -5.48 23.81 37.71
N THR A 21 -4.36 24.39 38.15
CA THR A 21 -3.35 24.94 37.22
C THR A 21 -2.66 23.84 36.42
N PHE A 22 -2.43 22.67 37.02
CA PHE A 22 -1.91 21.51 36.28
C PHE A 22 -2.93 21.01 35.24
N LEU A 23 -4.22 20.92 35.61
CA LEU A 23 -5.27 20.46 34.71
C LEU A 23 -5.45 21.43 33.52
N SER A 24 -5.37 22.74 33.77
CA SER A 24 -5.47 23.75 32.69
C SER A 24 -4.26 23.71 31.75
N ILE A 25 -3.04 23.57 32.28
CA ILE A 25 -1.84 23.38 31.45
C ILE A 25 -1.93 22.09 30.63
N TRP A 26 -2.40 20.99 31.23
CA TRP A 26 -2.57 19.73 30.52
C TRP A 26 -3.63 19.84 29.42
N MET A 27 -4.74 20.53 29.67
CA MET A 27 -5.78 20.76 28.67
C MET A 27 -5.28 21.64 27.52
N LEU A 28 -4.50 22.68 27.81
CA LEU A 28 -3.87 23.52 26.78
C LEU A 28 -2.81 22.75 25.96
N MET A 29 -2.00 21.92 26.61
CA MET A 29 -1.00 21.09 25.94
C MET A 29 -1.65 20.01 25.06
N THR A 30 -2.76 19.41 25.52
CA THR A 30 -3.51 18.44 24.71
C THR A 30 -4.21 19.09 23.53
N MET A 31 -4.79 20.28 23.69
CA MET A 31 -5.32 21.06 22.57
C MET A 31 -4.22 21.42 21.57
N PHE A 32 -3.05 21.86 22.04
CA PHE A 32 -1.90 22.15 21.18
C PHE A 32 -1.39 20.90 20.44
N LEU A 33 -1.34 19.75 21.11
CA LEU A 33 -0.96 18.47 20.48
C LEU A 33 -2.00 17.99 19.46
N LEU A 34 -3.30 18.19 19.73
CA LEU A 34 -4.37 17.90 18.79
C LEU A 34 -4.30 18.82 17.57
N GLU A 35 -3.95 20.09 17.76
CA GLU A 35 -3.79 21.05 16.67
C GLU A 35 -2.52 20.79 15.84
N LEU A 36 -1.42 20.39 16.48
CA LEU A 36 -0.24 19.87 15.77
C LEU A 36 -0.56 18.60 14.99
N GLN A 37 -1.37 17.70 15.55
CA GLN A 37 -1.82 16.50 14.86
C GLN A 37 -2.72 16.87 13.67
N GLU A 38 -3.66 17.79 13.81
CA GLU A 38 -4.46 18.29 12.68
C GLU A 38 -3.60 18.96 11.61
N GLN A 39 -2.64 19.80 11.98
CA GLN A 39 -1.70 20.39 11.01
C GLN A 39 -0.88 19.31 10.29
N PHE A 40 -0.46 18.25 10.98
CA PHE A 40 0.25 17.14 10.37
C PHE A 40 -0.65 16.32 9.44
N PHE A 41 -1.95 16.16 9.76
CA PHE A 41 -2.92 15.47 8.92
C PHE A 41 -3.38 16.31 7.72
N GLN A 42 -3.54 17.63 7.87
CA GLN A 42 -3.89 18.53 6.76
C GLN A 42 -2.70 18.77 5.82
N ASN A 43 -1.48 18.91 6.36
CA ASN A 43 -0.24 18.96 5.56
C ASN A 43 0.19 17.57 5.04
N GLY A 44 -0.54 16.51 5.40
CA GLY A 44 -0.46 15.20 4.76
C GLY A 44 -0.97 15.21 3.31
N GLY A 45 -1.67 16.28 2.90
CA GLY A 45 -1.77 16.68 1.49
C GLY A 45 -0.45 17.30 1.07
N GLN A 46 0.38 16.53 0.37
CA GLN A 46 1.68 16.98 -0.13
C GLN A 46 1.52 18.28 -0.93
N GLN A 47 2.07 19.40 -0.43
CA GLN A 47 2.30 20.56 -1.29
C GLN A 47 3.26 20.14 -2.42
N PRO A 48 3.02 20.58 -3.67
CA PRO A 48 3.92 20.29 -4.77
C PRO A 48 5.33 20.80 -4.41
N PRO A 49 6.40 20.08 -4.79
CA PRO A 49 7.76 20.55 -4.59
C PRO A 49 7.92 21.99 -5.10
N ASN A 50 8.62 22.83 -4.36
CA ASN A 50 8.81 24.28 -4.64
C ASN A 50 9.44 24.60 -6.02
N ASP A 51 9.80 23.58 -6.80
CA ASP A 51 10.51 23.71 -8.07
C ASP A 51 9.59 23.70 -9.31
N ILE A 52 8.25 23.62 -9.14
CA ILE A 52 7.30 23.50 -10.26
C ILE A 52 6.46 24.76 -10.38
N SER A 53 6.51 25.41 -11.55
CA SER A 53 5.69 26.59 -11.82
C SER A 53 4.21 26.22 -11.89
N GLN A 54 3.33 27.12 -11.42
CA GLN A 54 1.89 26.89 -11.34
C GLN A 54 1.24 26.61 -12.73
N SER A 55 1.85 27.12 -13.80
CA SER A 55 1.47 26.81 -15.19
C SER A 55 1.81 25.39 -15.62
N ASP A 56 2.95 24.84 -15.16
CA ASP A 56 3.33 23.46 -15.47
C ASP A 56 2.41 22.47 -14.74
N TYR A 57 1.95 22.83 -13.53
CA TYR A 57 0.98 22.05 -12.77
C TYR A 57 -0.39 21.96 -13.49
N GLU A 58 -0.88 23.06 -14.04
CA GLU A 58 -2.15 23.10 -14.79
C GLU A 58 -2.06 22.34 -16.13
N TYR A 59 -0.88 22.31 -16.76
CA TYR A 59 -0.64 21.55 -18.00
C TYR A 59 -0.60 20.03 -17.76
N LEU A 60 0.01 19.61 -16.65
CA LEU A 60 0.10 18.21 -16.22
C LEU A 60 -1.27 17.61 -15.85
N LYS A 61 -2.14 18.43 -15.25
CA LYS A 61 -3.51 18.09 -14.79
C LYS A 61 -4.44 17.46 -15.84
N ASN A 62 -4.17 17.57 -17.14
CA ASN A 62 -5.13 17.17 -18.18
C ASN A 62 -4.81 15.84 -18.90
N ARG A 63 -3.85 15.02 -18.44
CA ARG A 63 -3.56 13.72 -19.09
C ARG A 63 -3.44 12.55 -18.11
N VAL A 64 -3.80 11.36 -18.60
CA VAL A 64 -3.58 10.07 -17.95
C VAL A 64 -2.12 9.67 -18.14
N GLN A 65 -1.34 9.60 -17.06
CA GLN A 65 0.06 9.17 -17.14
C GLN A 65 0.19 7.66 -16.90
N VAL A 66 1.26 7.09 -17.48
CA VAL A 66 1.58 5.67 -17.37
C VAL A 66 2.84 5.50 -16.51
N VAL A 67 2.72 4.78 -15.40
CA VAL A 67 3.87 4.38 -14.58
C VAL A 67 4.34 3.01 -15.04
N VAL A 68 5.60 2.92 -15.47
CA VAL A 68 6.24 1.64 -15.83
C VAL A 68 7.08 1.17 -14.66
N GLY A 69 6.78 -0.01 -14.13
CA GLY A 69 7.63 -0.65 -13.14
C GLY A 69 8.82 -1.33 -13.81
N HIS A 70 10.04 -0.97 -13.42
CA HIS A 70 11.23 -1.75 -13.73
C HIS A 70 11.62 -2.59 -12.52
N TYR A 71 11.85 -3.89 -12.72
CA TYR A 71 12.48 -4.73 -11.70
C TYR A 71 13.95 -4.33 -11.58
N ASN A 72 14.28 -3.54 -10.57
CA ASN A 72 15.64 -3.13 -10.30
C ASN A 72 16.30 -4.16 -9.37
N GLY A 73 16.81 -5.25 -9.94
CA GLY A 73 17.55 -6.31 -9.23
C GLY A 73 18.93 -5.87 -8.70
N ASN A 74 19.18 -4.58 -8.52
CA ASN A 74 20.44 -4.07 -7.99
C ASN A 74 20.51 -4.31 -6.47
N LEU A 75 20.95 -5.53 -6.15
CA LEU A 75 21.46 -5.92 -4.83
C LEU A 75 22.51 -4.90 -4.35
N PRO A 76 22.73 -4.76 -3.03
CA PRO A 76 23.72 -3.83 -2.47
C PRO A 76 25.08 -3.98 -3.16
N LYS A 77 25.70 -2.85 -3.56
CA LYS A 77 27.03 -2.81 -4.18
C LYS A 77 28.18 -3.03 -3.18
N ASP A 78 27.87 -3.03 -1.88
CA ASP A 78 28.85 -3.40 -0.85
C ASP A 78 29.07 -4.92 -0.88
N GLU A 79 30.05 -5.36 -1.68
CA GLU A 79 30.54 -6.74 -1.68
C GLU A 79 30.98 -7.20 -0.29
N ASN A 80 31.43 -6.27 0.55
CA ASN A 80 31.94 -6.55 1.90
C ASN A 80 30.87 -6.91 2.95
N LYS A 81 29.57 -6.81 2.64
CA LYS A 81 28.46 -7.19 3.55
C LYS A 81 27.70 -8.44 3.11
N LYS A 82 27.99 -8.98 1.93
CA LYS A 82 27.40 -10.24 1.47
C LYS A 82 28.26 -11.39 1.96
N LYS A 83 27.65 -12.35 2.65
CA LYS A 83 28.25 -13.69 2.68
C LYS A 83 28.35 -14.15 1.23
N ASN A 84 29.49 -14.71 0.83
CA ASN A 84 29.66 -15.33 -0.49
C ASN A 84 28.75 -16.56 -0.59
N LEU A 85 27.48 -16.34 -0.94
CA LEU A 85 26.51 -17.38 -1.22
C LEU A 85 26.78 -17.93 -2.63
N SER A 86 26.83 -19.24 -2.79
CA SER A 86 27.01 -19.86 -4.11
C SER A 86 25.77 -19.60 -4.98
N GLN A 87 25.96 -19.53 -6.30
CA GLN A 87 24.86 -19.39 -7.25
C GLN A 87 23.86 -20.56 -7.16
N GLU A 88 24.36 -21.74 -6.77
CA GLU A 88 23.56 -22.92 -6.47
C GLU A 88 22.64 -22.68 -5.27
N THR A 89 23.17 -22.14 -4.16
CA THR A 89 22.37 -21.78 -2.97
C THR A 89 21.29 -20.73 -3.28
N ILE A 90 21.59 -19.79 -4.17
CA ILE A 90 20.64 -18.73 -4.59
C ILE A 90 19.48 -19.32 -5.40
N ASN A 91 19.75 -20.33 -6.19
CA ASN A 91 18.78 -20.93 -7.12
C ASN A 91 18.12 -22.21 -6.58
N GLU A 92 18.56 -22.73 -5.44
CA GLU A 92 17.93 -23.86 -4.76
C GLU A 92 16.53 -23.47 -4.28
N ASN A 93 15.50 -23.92 -5.01
CA ASN A 93 14.13 -23.85 -4.56
C ASN A 93 13.87 -24.92 -3.48
N ASN A 94 14.23 -24.61 -2.24
CA ASN A 94 14.08 -25.47 -1.06
C ASN A 94 12.64 -25.48 -0.51
N TYR A 95 11.64 -25.44 -1.39
CA TYR A 95 10.23 -25.42 -1.02
C TYR A 95 9.85 -26.69 -0.24
N ASN A 96 9.63 -26.54 1.06
CA ASN A 96 9.32 -27.64 1.98
C ASN A 96 8.37 -27.16 3.07
N PRO A 97 7.05 -27.09 2.78
CA PRO A 97 6.08 -26.49 3.67
C PRO A 97 5.87 -27.31 4.94
N PHE A 98 5.89 -26.64 6.09
CA PHE A 98 5.63 -27.28 7.37
C PHE A 98 4.13 -27.18 7.73
N PRO A 99 3.46 -28.30 8.11
CA PRO A 99 2.05 -28.27 8.44
C PRO A 99 1.71 -27.24 9.53
N GLY A 100 0.75 -26.35 9.25
CA GLY A 100 0.28 -25.32 10.18
C GLY A 100 1.05 -24.00 10.13
N PHE A 101 2.21 -23.93 9.48
CA PHE A 101 2.97 -22.68 9.33
C PHE A 101 2.23 -21.71 8.41
N GLY A 102 2.01 -20.48 8.87
CA GLY A 102 1.29 -19.45 8.13
C GLY A 102 -0.23 -19.68 8.01
N GLU A 103 -0.76 -20.80 8.52
CA GLU A 103 -2.17 -21.15 8.41
C GLU A 103 -3.05 -20.16 9.18
N LYS A 104 -4.20 -19.85 8.60
CA LYS A 104 -5.13 -18.82 9.08
C LYS A 104 -4.47 -17.44 9.27
N GLY A 105 -3.30 -17.21 8.68
CA GLY A 105 -2.54 -15.96 8.83
C GLY A 105 -1.70 -15.88 10.11
N LYS A 106 -1.50 -16.99 10.83
CA LYS A 106 -0.62 -17.03 12.01
C LYS A 106 0.84 -16.76 11.62
N ALA A 107 1.58 -16.10 12.50
CA ALA A 107 3.01 -15.87 12.31
C ALA A 107 3.77 -17.20 12.25
N VAL A 108 4.78 -17.27 11.37
CA VAL A 108 5.74 -18.38 11.32
C VAL A 108 6.87 -18.10 12.30
N ARG A 109 7.19 -19.10 13.13
CA ARG A 109 8.33 -19.07 14.05
C ARG A 109 9.35 -20.09 13.54
N LEU A 110 10.52 -19.61 13.13
CA LEU A 110 11.64 -20.44 12.70
C LEU A 110 12.48 -20.81 13.92
N ASN A 111 13.15 -21.97 13.89
CA ASN A 111 13.98 -22.46 14.98
C ASN A 111 15.44 -22.60 14.52
N GLY A 112 16.39 -22.25 15.40
CA GLY A 112 17.81 -22.59 15.27
C GLY A 112 18.43 -22.27 13.91
N GLU A 113 18.74 -23.31 13.15
CA GLU A 113 19.37 -23.25 11.83
C GLU A 113 18.53 -22.48 10.79
N ASP A 114 17.21 -22.68 10.76
CA ASP A 114 16.33 -21.99 9.81
C ASP A 114 16.31 -20.47 10.08
N GLU A 115 16.45 -20.04 11.33
CA GLU A 115 16.54 -18.62 11.67
C GLU A 115 17.87 -18.02 11.19
N ILE A 116 18.99 -18.73 11.37
CA ILE A 116 20.31 -18.30 10.88
C ILE A 116 20.30 -18.24 9.35
N LYS A 117 19.80 -19.28 8.68
CA LYS A 117 19.65 -19.34 7.22
C LYS A 117 18.74 -18.22 6.73
N SER A 118 17.67 -17.88 7.47
CA SER A 118 16.80 -16.77 7.09
C SER A 118 17.50 -15.42 7.09
N LYS A 119 18.42 -15.17 8.03
CA LYS A 119 19.20 -13.92 8.10
C LYS A 119 20.19 -13.81 6.93
N ASP A 120 20.84 -14.92 6.58
CA ASP A 120 21.76 -14.98 5.45
C ASP A 120 21.02 -14.79 4.11
N LEU A 121 19.90 -15.50 3.91
CA LEU A 121 19.12 -15.44 2.67
C LEU A 121 18.28 -14.16 2.54
N PHE A 122 18.02 -13.45 3.64
CA PHE A 122 17.30 -12.17 3.61
C PHE A 122 17.96 -11.19 2.64
N GLN A 123 19.27 -11.24 2.48
CA GLN A 123 20.00 -10.33 1.60
C GLN A 123 19.66 -10.49 0.11
N ILE A 124 19.17 -11.66 -0.31
CA ILE A 124 18.85 -11.97 -1.71
C ILE A 124 17.59 -11.22 -2.12
N ASN A 125 16.48 -11.49 -1.42
CA ASN A 125 15.16 -10.99 -1.82
C ASN A 125 14.58 -9.93 -0.86
N GLN A 126 15.33 -9.54 0.18
CA GLN A 126 14.90 -8.57 1.21
C GLN A 126 13.61 -8.96 1.94
N PHE A 127 13.34 -10.27 1.99
CA PHE A 127 12.29 -10.88 2.80
C PHE A 127 12.75 -12.24 3.33
N ASN A 128 12.04 -12.77 4.33
CA ASN A 128 12.37 -14.05 4.94
C ASN A 128 11.98 -15.22 4.02
N LEU A 129 12.90 -15.58 3.11
CA LEU A 129 12.74 -16.67 2.14
C LEU A 129 12.47 -18.01 2.83
N VAL A 130 13.23 -18.33 3.90
CA VAL A 130 13.07 -19.57 4.64
C VAL A 130 11.65 -19.68 5.21
N ALA A 131 11.13 -18.62 5.84
CA ALA A 131 9.74 -18.63 6.32
C ALA A 131 8.73 -18.77 5.17
N SER A 132 8.97 -18.14 4.03
CA SER A 132 8.12 -18.25 2.84
C SER A 132 8.07 -19.69 2.31
N ASP A 133 9.22 -20.35 2.19
CA ASP A 133 9.36 -21.71 1.67
C ASP A 133 8.75 -22.77 2.61
N ARG A 134 8.68 -22.45 3.92
CA ARG A 134 8.00 -23.26 4.93
C ARG A 134 6.48 -23.04 4.97
N ILE A 135 5.94 -22.07 4.24
CA ILE A 135 4.50 -21.82 4.17
C ILE A 135 3.89 -22.59 3.00
N ALA A 136 2.78 -23.30 3.26
CA ALA A 136 2.05 -24.00 2.22
C ALA A 136 1.49 -23.02 1.17
N LEU A 137 1.69 -23.29 -0.12
CA LEU A 137 1.16 -22.48 -1.22
C LEU A 137 -0.38 -22.45 -1.22
N ASN A 138 -1.01 -23.46 -0.62
CA ASN A 138 -2.44 -23.59 -0.45
C ASN A 138 -2.97 -23.10 0.91
N ARG A 139 -2.17 -22.37 1.70
CA ARG A 139 -2.60 -21.91 3.04
C ARG A 139 -3.90 -21.11 3.03
N THR A 140 -4.63 -21.22 4.13
CA THR A 140 -5.88 -20.47 4.36
C THR A 140 -5.64 -19.21 5.20
N LEU A 141 -6.54 -18.23 5.09
CA LEU A 141 -6.54 -17.02 5.93
C LEU A 141 -7.91 -16.87 6.57
N LEU A 142 -7.98 -16.30 7.78
CA LEU A 142 -9.25 -15.95 8.42
C LEU A 142 -10.05 -14.99 7.53
N ASP A 143 -11.37 -15.17 7.51
CA ASP A 143 -12.27 -14.20 6.89
C ASP A 143 -12.54 -13.09 7.90
N ALA A 144 -11.87 -11.95 7.73
CA ALA A 144 -12.04 -10.78 8.59
C ALA A 144 -13.32 -9.97 8.29
N ARG A 145 -14.09 -10.35 7.26
CA ARG A 145 -15.30 -9.61 6.87
C ARG A 145 -16.46 -9.88 7.83
N LYS A 146 -17.32 -8.88 8.02
CA LYS A 146 -18.58 -9.05 8.76
C LYS A 146 -19.51 -10.01 8.01
N LYS A 147 -20.30 -10.82 8.72
CA LYS A 147 -21.25 -11.79 8.10
C LYS A 147 -22.21 -11.14 7.10
N ALA A 148 -22.59 -9.89 7.33
CA ALA A 148 -23.43 -9.11 6.43
C ALA A 148 -22.84 -8.93 5.01
N CYS A 149 -21.53 -9.10 4.81
CA CYS A 149 -20.88 -8.96 3.51
C CYS A 149 -21.17 -10.11 2.50
N GLN A 150 -22.02 -11.09 2.83
CA GLN A 150 -22.35 -12.24 1.96
C GLN A 150 -23.56 -12.00 1.01
N PHE A 151 -24.05 -10.76 0.92
CA PHE A 151 -25.39 -10.45 0.43
C PHE A 151 -25.60 -10.41 -1.10
N LEU A 152 -24.55 -10.21 -1.91
CA LEU A 152 -24.75 -9.80 -3.30
C LEU A 152 -25.20 -10.90 -4.28
N GLN A 153 -24.91 -12.17 -4.01
CA GLN A 153 -25.27 -13.40 -4.77
C GLN A 153 -26.03 -13.16 -6.10
N SER A 154 -27.30 -13.55 -6.17
CA SER A 154 -28.15 -13.40 -7.36
C SER A 154 -28.41 -11.95 -7.80
N PRO A 155 -28.54 -10.95 -6.89
CA PRO A 155 -28.63 -9.54 -7.30
C PRO A 155 -27.49 -9.09 -8.24
N LEU A 156 -26.24 -9.52 -7.96
CA LEU A 156 -25.08 -9.18 -8.80
C LEU A 156 -25.16 -9.82 -10.19
N GLU A 157 -25.65 -11.05 -10.27
CA GLU A 157 -25.81 -11.76 -11.55
C GLU A 157 -26.85 -11.07 -12.44
N LYS A 158 -27.97 -10.64 -11.86
CA LYS A 158 -28.99 -9.87 -12.59
C LYS A 158 -28.44 -8.55 -13.10
N PHE A 159 -27.68 -7.84 -12.28
CA PHE A 159 -27.04 -6.58 -12.68
C PHE A 159 -26.03 -6.78 -13.82
N ALA A 160 -25.20 -7.83 -13.74
CA ALA A 160 -24.22 -8.14 -14.77
C ALA A 160 -24.86 -8.49 -16.13
N MET A 161 -26.00 -9.21 -16.12
CA MET A 161 -26.75 -9.56 -17.35
C MET A 161 -27.36 -8.35 -18.06
N GLN A 162 -27.56 -7.23 -17.36
CA GLN A 162 -28.15 -6.01 -17.92
C GLN A 162 -27.12 -5.08 -18.57
N GLN A 163 -25.82 -5.39 -18.48
CA GLN A 163 -24.78 -4.55 -19.04
C GLN A 163 -24.71 -4.70 -20.57
N SER A 164 -24.37 -3.61 -21.25
CA SER A 164 -24.20 -3.59 -22.71
C SER A 164 -22.98 -4.39 -23.18
N VAL A 165 -22.01 -4.60 -22.30
CA VAL A 165 -20.83 -5.43 -22.52
C VAL A 165 -20.99 -6.78 -21.81
N PRO A 166 -20.53 -7.90 -22.39
CA PRO A 166 -20.59 -9.20 -21.73
C PRO A 166 -19.80 -9.22 -20.41
N VAL A 167 -20.50 -9.39 -19.29
CA VAL A 167 -19.91 -9.51 -17.95
C VAL A 167 -20.08 -10.93 -17.43
N HIS A 168 -18.97 -11.60 -17.13
CA HIS A 168 -18.95 -12.96 -16.59
C HIS A 168 -18.57 -12.94 -15.10
N ILE A 169 -19.39 -13.57 -14.25
CA ILE A 169 -19.12 -13.71 -12.82
C ILE A 169 -18.56 -15.10 -12.55
N VAL A 170 -17.31 -15.16 -12.10
CA VAL A 170 -16.68 -16.42 -11.67
C VAL A 170 -16.77 -16.58 -10.16
N ARG A 171 -17.49 -17.61 -9.70
CA ARG A 171 -17.67 -17.91 -8.27
C ARG A 171 -16.66 -18.95 -7.80
N SER A 172 -15.98 -18.67 -6.70
CA SER A 172 -15.17 -19.68 -5.98
C SER A 172 -16.01 -20.40 -4.93
N LYS A 173 -15.87 -21.73 -4.82
CA LYS A 173 -16.59 -22.55 -3.82
C LYS A 173 -16.23 -22.20 -2.37
N LYS A 174 -15.03 -21.65 -2.17
CA LYS A 174 -14.48 -21.24 -0.87
C LYS A 174 -13.74 -19.92 -1.02
N ARG A 175 -13.53 -19.20 0.08
CA ARG A 175 -12.72 -17.97 0.07
C ARG A 175 -11.26 -18.28 -0.30
N VAL A 176 -10.83 -17.82 -1.47
CA VAL A 176 -9.47 -18.08 -1.99
C VAL A 176 -8.48 -16.94 -1.75
N GLY A 177 -8.96 -15.73 -1.42
CA GLY A 177 -8.15 -14.52 -1.26
C GLY A 177 -7.89 -13.78 -2.59
N LEU A 178 -7.39 -12.55 -2.53
CA LEU A 178 -7.22 -11.67 -3.69
C LEU A 178 -6.32 -12.28 -4.77
N ILE A 179 -5.16 -12.82 -4.38
CA ILE A 179 -4.16 -13.36 -5.32
C ILE A 179 -4.75 -14.51 -6.15
N ARG A 180 -5.33 -15.51 -5.49
CA ARG A 180 -5.94 -16.65 -6.18
C ARG A 180 -7.20 -16.27 -6.95
N ALA A 181 -7.96 -15.27 -6.49
CA ALA A 181 -9.08 -14.75 -7.26
C ALA A 181 -8.62 -14.07 -8.56
N ARG A 182 -7.51 -13.31 -8.52
CA ARG A 182 -6.89 -12.74 -9.73
C ARG A 182 -6.40 -13.83 -10.69
N LEU A 183 -5.74 -14.87 -10.18
CA LEU A 183 -5.32 -16.01 -11.00
C LEU A 183 -6.51 -16.75 -11.63
N LEU A 184 -7.59 -16.96 -10.88
CA LEU A 184 -8.83 -17.56 -11.41
C LEU A 184 -9.44 -16.70 -12.51
N GLY A 185 -9.45 -15.37 -12.34
CA GLY A 185 -9.88 -14.44 -13.38
C GLY A 185 -8.98 -14.49 -14.61
N ALA A 186 -7.66 -14.51 -14.41
CA ALA A 186 -6.66 -14.60 -15.48
C ALA A 186 -6.80 -15.89 -16.30
N GLU A 187 -7.06 -17.03 -15.64
CA GLU A 187 -7.28 -18.32 -16.30
C GLU A 187 -8.52 -18.33 -17.21
N ARG A 188 -9.56 -17.53 -16.89
CA ARG A 188 -10.75 -17.35 -17.74
C ARG A 188 -10.61 -16.22 -18.76
N GLY A 189 -9.59 -15.39 -18.65
CA GLY A 189 -9.40 -14.24 -19.53
C GLY A 189 -8.85 -14.67 -20.88
N GLU A 190 -9.60 -14.42 -21.95
CA GLU A 190 -9.19 -14.73 -23.34
C GLU A 190 -8.52 -13.54 -24.05
N GLY A 191 -8.47 -12.37 -23.40
CA GLY A 191 -7.88 -11.17 -23.95
C GLY A 191 -6.36 -11.25 -24.12
N LYS A 192 -5.81 -10.53 -25.11
CA LYS A 192 -4.36 -10.41 -25.33
C LYS A 192 -3.62 -9.71 -24.18
N VAL A 193 -4.34 -8.89 -23.41
CA VAL A 193 -3.85 -8.14 -22.26
C VAL A 193 -4.85 -8.33 -21.12
N LEU A 194 -4.35 -8.56 -19.91
CA LEU A 194 -5.15 -8.64 -18.70
C LEU A 194 -5.05 -7.31 -17.94
N THR A 195 -6.19 -6.66 -17.72
CA THR A 195 -6.29 -5.43 -16.93
C THR A 195 -7.01 -5.72 -15.62
N PHE A 196 -6.34 -5.48 -14.49
CA PHE A 196 -6.91 -5.72 -13.16
C PHE A 196 -7.40 -4.39 -12.56
N LEU A 197 -8.67 -4.37 -12.15
CA LEU A 197 -9.28 -3.25 -11.43
C LEU A 197 -9.81 -3.73 -10.08
N ASP A 198 -9.81 -2.83 -9.10
CA ASP A 198 -10.50 -3.09 -7.84
C ASP A 198 -12.00 -2.85 -8.02
N SER A 199 -12.82 -3.46 -7.16
CA SER A 199 -14.29 -3.42 -7.26
C SER A 199 -14.91 -2.05 -6.91
N HIS A 200 -14.09 -1.04 -6.66
CA HIS A 200 -14.45 0.29 -6.19
C HIS A 200 -13.60 1.36 -6.91
N CYS A 201 -13.40 1.15 -8.21
CA CYS A 201 -12.71 2.09 -9.09
C CYS A 201 -13.73 2.76 -10.04
N GLU A 202 -13.43 4.01 -10.40
CA GLU A 202 -14.07 4.70 -11.52
C GLU A 202 -12.98 5.05 -12.54
N CYS A 203 -13.25 4.80 -13.81
CA CYS A 203 -12.29 5.02 -14.88
C CYS A 203 -12.55 6.36 -15.57
N THR A 204 -11.50 7.15 -15.77
CA THR A 204 -11.57 8.38 -16.57
C THR A 204 -11.69 8.07 -18.05
N GLU A 205 -12.17 9.03 -18.84
CA GLU A 205 -12.22 8.89 -20.29
C GLU A 205 -10.80 8.72 -20.86
N GLY A 206 -10.63 7.78 -21.80
CA GLY A 206 -9.35 7.53 -22.46
C GLY A 206 -8.26 6.90 -21.59
N TRP A 207 -8.63 6.29 -20.45
CA TRP A 207 -7.66 5.72 -19.51
C TRP A 207 -6.90 4.48 -20.02
N LEU A 208 -7.48 3.75 -20.98
CA LEU A 208 -7.02 2.40 -21.35
C LEU A 208 -6.04 2.42 -22.53
N GLU A 209 -6.32 3.24 -23.53
CA GLU A 209 -5.56 3.43 -24.76
C GLU A 209 -4.06 3.72 -24.50
N PRO A 210 -3.66 4.65 -23.61
CA PRO A 210 -2.24 4.90 -23.35
C PRO A 210 -1.53 3.69 -22.71
N LEU A 211 -2.23 2.93 -21.86
CA LEU A 211 -1.69 1.72 -21.24
C LEU A 211 -1.47 0.62 -22.28
N LEU A 212 -2.46 0.39 -23.14
CA LEU A 212 -2.39 -0.62 -24.20
C LEU A 212 -1.35 -0.25 -25.27
N SER A 213 -1.24 1.03 -25.63
CA SER A 213 -0.21 1.52 -26.56
C SER A 213 1.18 1.12 -26.06
N ARG A 214 1.46 1.32 -24.76
CA ARG A 214 2.77 0.99 -24.19
C ARG A 214 3.06 -0.51 -24.19
N ILE A 215 2.07 -1.35 -23.87
CA ILE A 215 2.22 -2.81 -23.94
C ILE A 215 2.41 -3.27 -25.40
N SER A 216 1.81 -2.56 -26.36
CA SER A 216 1.95 -2.89 -27.78
C SER A 216 3.37 -2.66 -28.31
N GLU A 217 4.07 -1.65 -27.77
CA GLU A 217 5.48 -1.36 -28.09
C GLU A 217 6.42 -2.40 -27.49
N ASP A 218 6.16 -2.84 -26.25
CA ASP A 218 6.97 -3.82 -25.54
C ASP A 218 6.08 -4.74 -24.68
N ARG A 219 5.91 -5.97 -25.15
CA ARG A 219 5.06 -6.97 -24.47
C ARG A 219 5.65 -7.50 -23.16
N THR A 220 6.89 -7.13 -22.82
CA THR A 220 7.54 -7.57 -21.58
C THR A 220 7.28 -6.61 -20.41
N VAL A 221 6.68 -5.44 -20.67
CA VAL A 221 6.41 -4.45 -19.64
C VAL A 221 5.06 -4.66 -18.95
N ALA A 222 5.03 -4.36 -17.65
CA ALA A 222 3.81 -4.17 -16.90
C ALA A 222 3.61 -2.66 -16.69
N VAL A 223 2.40 -2.18 -16.97
CA VAL A 223 2.03 -0.78 -16.86
C VAL A 223 0.99 -0.59 -15.76
N CYS A 224 1.06 0.54 -15.05
CA CYS A 224 0.10 0.92 -14.03
C CYS A 224 -0.40 2.35 -14.31
N PRO A 225 -1.71 2.61 -14.27
CA PRO A 225 -2.21 3.98 -14.32
C PRO A 225 -1.83 4.76 -13.05
N ILE A 226 -1.92 6.08 -13.11
CA ILE A 226 -2.04 6.88 -11.88
C ILE A 226 -3.35 6.49 -11.20
N ILE A 227 -3.29 6.29 -9.89
CA ILE A 227 -4.45 5.97 -9.05
C ILE A 227 -4.84 7.24 -8.30
N ASP A 228 -5.89 7.89 -8.78
CA ASP A 228 -6.49 9.06 -8.14
C ASP A 228 -7.35 8.66 -6.93
N VAL A 229 -7.65 9.62 -6.05
CA VAL A 229 -8.36 9.36 -4.79
C VAL A 229 -9.82 9.75 -4.91
N ILE A 230 -10.72 8.79 -4.73
CA ILE A 230 -12.14 9.05 -4.50
C ILE A 230 -12.36 9.13 -2.99
N ASN A 231 -12.89 10.24 -2.50
CA ASN A 231 -13.17 10.42 -1.08
C ASN A 231 -14.21 9.38 -0.63
N ASP A 232 -13.93 8.64 0.44
CA ASP A 232 -14.76 7.53 0.92
C ASP A 232 -16.11 7.96 1.51
N ARG A 233 -16.25 9.25 1.89
CA ARG A 233 -17.48 9.81 2.46
C ARG A 233 -18.27 10.64 1.47
N THR A 234 -17.61 11.52 0.74
CA THR A 234 -18.26 12.47 -0.17
C THR A 234 -18.26 12.00 -1.61
N PHE A 235 -17.52 10.93 -1.94
CA PHE A 235 -17.27 10.47 -3.31
C PHE A 235 -16.65 11.54 -4.22
N ALA A 236 -16.08 12.60 -3.63
CA ALA A 236 -15.37 13.61 -4.38
C ALA A 236 -14.13 13.01 -5.05
N TYR A 237 -14.01 13.18 -6.35
CA TYR A 237 -12.82 12.84 -7.12
C TYR A 237 -11.71 13.85 -6.85
N ASN A 238 -10.58 13.37 -6.36
CA ASN A 238 -9.39 14.16 -6.08
C ASN A 238 -8.23 13.62 -6.91
N LYS A 239 -7.78 14.41 -7.88
CA LYS A 239 -6.63 14.07 -8.70
C LYS A 239 -5.37 14.01 -7.82
N GLY A 240 -4.64 12.90 -7.91
CA GLY A 240 -3.37 12.69 -7.24
C GLY A 240 -2.23 13.47 -7.89
N ILE A 241 -1.14 13.62 -7.14
CA ILE A 241 0.06 14.31 -7.63
C ILE A 241 0.88 13.34 -8.49
N GLU A 242 1.32 13.82 -9.65
CA GLU A 242 1.86 13.01 -10.74
C GLU A 242 3.36 12.65 -10.61
N LEU A 243 3.96 12.94 -9.46
CA LEU A 243 5.41 12.85 -9.24
C LEU A 243 5.77 11.86 -8.16
N PHE A 244 5.02 10.76 -8.08
CA PHE A 244 5.31 9.66 -7.17
C PHE A 244 5.59 8.37 -7.93
N ARG A 245 6.55 7.60 -7.40
CA ARG A 245 6.81 6.22 -7.78
C ARG A 245 6.52 5.30 -6.60
N GLY A 246 5.99 4.12 -6.91
CA GLY A 246 5.81 3.07 -5.92
C GLY A 246 7.15 2.49 -5.49
N GLY A 247 7.29 2.19 -4.21
CA GLY A 247 8.42 1.45 -3.64
C GLY A 247 8.01 0.75 -2.34
N PHE A 248 8.98 0.20 -1.63
CA PHE A 248 8.76 -0.43 -0.33
C PHE A 248 9.82 0.01 0.68
N ASN A 249 9.43 0.10 1.94
CA ASN A 249 10.38 0.24 3.04
C ASN A 249 10.93 -1.13 3.47
N TRP A 250 11.89 -1.16 4.40
CA TRP A 250 12.49 -2.41 4.90
C TRP A 250 11.53 -3.34 5.64
N ASN A 251 10.34 -2.86 5.99
CA ASN A 251 9.25 -3.68 6.54
C ASN A 251 8.33 -4.24 5.44
N LEU A 252 8.72 -4.11 4.16
CA LEU A 252 7.95 -4.52 2.97
C LEU A 252 6.57 -3.87 2.87
N GLN A 253 6.42 -2.69 3.48
CA GLN A 253 5.21 -1.89 3.30
C GLN A 253 5.37 -1.05 2.04
N PHE A 254 4.39 -1.14 1.16
CA PHE A 254 4.30 -0.26 0.01
C PHE A 254 4.25 1.22 0.46
N ARG A 255 5.03 2.06 -0.22
CA ARG A 255 5.10 3.51 0.01
C ARG A 255 5.23 4.23 -1.32
N TRP A 256 4.69 5.44 -1.36
CA TRP A 256 4.91 6.39 -2.45
C TRP A 256 6.16 7.23 -2.16
N TYR A 257 7.07 7.29 -3.11
CA TYR A 257 8.29 8.09 -3.06
C TYR A 257 8.27 9.13 -4.16
N SER A 258 8.74 10.34 -3.89
CA SER A 258 8.84 11.36 -4.94
C SER A 258 9.81 10.91 -6.04
N VAL A 259 9.49 11.30 -7.28
CA VAL A 259 10.37 11.10 -8.43
C VAL A 259 11.59 12.01 -8.27
N SER A 260 12.79 11.50 -8.58
CA SER A 260 14.02 12.27 -8.42
C SER A 260 14.07 13.46 -9.41
N PRO A 261 14.71 14.59 -9.05
CA PRO A 261 14.84 15.74 -9.95
C PRO A 261 15.48 15.39 -11.31
N LYS A 262 16.45 14.47 -11.31
CA LYS A 262 17.08 13.96 -12.55
C LYS A 262 16.07 13.30 -13.48
N GLU A 263 15.14 12.54 -12.90
CA GLU A 263 14.12 11.82 -13.65
C GLU A 263 13.00 12.75 -14.15
N ILE A 264 12.67 13.77 -13.35
CA ILE A 264 11.79 14.88 -13.78
C ILE A 264 12.42 15.61 -14.98
N ALA A 265 13.70 15.98 -14.89
CA ALA A 265 14.42 16.66 -15.96
C ALA A 265 14.51 15.81 -17.24
N ARG A 266 14.70 14.49 -17.11
CA ARG A 266 14.70 13.55 -18.25
C ARG A 266 13.35 13.50 -18.96
N ARG A 267 12.25 13.46 -18.20
CA ARG A 267 10.87 13.46 -18.75
C ARG A 267 10.53 14.81 -19.38
N GLY A 268 11.13 15.90 -18.88
CA GLY A 268 10.91 17.24 -19.41
C GLY A 268 9.42 17.59 -19.38
N ARG A 269 8.84 17.89 -20.55
CA ARG A 269 7.40 18.19 -20.71
C ARG A 269 6.55 16.98 -21.09
N ASP A 270 7.14 15.81 -21.25
CA ASP A 270 6.41 14.59 -21.61
C ASP A 270 5.97 13.84 -20.34
N SER A 271 4.73 14.12 -19.93
CA SER A 271 4.07 13.44 -18.82
C SER A 271 3.73 11.98 -19.11
N THR A 272 3.70 11.57 -20.38
CA THR A 272 3.40 10.19 -20.77
C THR A 272 4.64 9.30 -20.75
N ALA A 273 5.84 9.90 -20.74
CA ALA A 273 7.08 9.17 -20.63
C ALA A 273 7.15 8.38 -19.31
N PRO A 274 7.61 7.12 -19.33
CA PRO A 274 7.63 6.24 -18.17
C PRO A 274 8.64 6.73 -17.12
N ILE A 275 8.33 6.56 -15.84
CA ILE A 275 9.28 6.79 -14.73
C ILE A 275 10.28 5.63 -14.67
N ARG A 276 11.59 5.93 -14.66
CA ARG A 276 12.69 4.96 -14.58
C ARG A 276 13.40 4.95 -13.21
#